data_AF-A0A372RJH0-F1
#
_entry.id   AF-A0A372RJH0-F1
#
_cell.length_a   1.000
_cell.length_b   1.000
_cell.length_c   1.000
_cell.angle_alpha   90.00
_cell.angle_beta   90.00
_cell.angle_gamma   90.00
#
_symmetry.space_group_name_H-M   'P 1'
#
loop_
_entity.id
_entity.type
_entity.pdbx_description
1 polymer ?
#
loop_
_entity_poly.entity_id
_entity_poly.type
_entity_poly.pdbx_seq_one_letter_code
_entity_poly.pdbx_strand_id
1 'polypeptide(L)'
;MQRQLLTKGRFFHSTPTDKNFFLITYNIIQENFDFSNDNDPDNNLNYDHEFIYQYHTTNYYVRCKLLPHSIIEDLLNNEEFDINTRNNEVNLSPHQKLSLEESLFIKLYLRVSKGMDEIMI
;
A
#
# COMPACT_ATOMS: atom_id res chain seq x y z
N MET A 1 -28.81 4.13 2.16
CA MET A 1 -27.47 4.73 1.93
C MET A 1 -26.63 3.69 1.21
N GLN A 2 -26.35 3.92 -0.07
CA GLN A 2 -25.54 3.01 -0.88
C GLN A 2 -24.08 3.26 -0.51
N ARG A 3 -23.43 2.32 0.18
CA ARG A 3 -21.99 2.43 0.48
C ARG A 3 -21.25 2.45 -0.85
N GLN A 4 -20.56 3.54 -1.16
CA GLN A 4 -19.63 3.57 -2.28
C GLN A 4 -18.49 2.61 -1.95
N LEU A 5 -18.31 1.60 -2.79
CA LEU A 5 -17.24 0.63 -2.65
C LEU A 5 -15.93 1.33 -3.06
N LEU A 6 -14.97 1.45 -2.16
CA LEU A 6 -13.63 1.98 -2.48
C LEU A 6 -12.97 1.07 -3.51
N THR A 7 -12.85 1.54 -4.75
CA THR A 7 -12.25 0.77 -5.85
C THR A 7 -10.72 0.76 -5.79
N LYS A 8 -10.14 1.78 -5.17
CA LYS A 8 -8.70 1.89 -4.89
C LYS A 8 -8.43 2.79 -3.70
N GLY A 9 -7.20 2.76 -3.20
CA GLY A 9 -6.73 3.71 -2.22
C GLY A 9 -5.27 3.47 -1.83
N ARG A 10 -4.72 4.40 -1.04
CA ARG A 10 -3.37 4.29 -0.52
C ARG A 10 -3.23 4.83 0.91
N PHE A 11 -2.24 4.33 1.64
CA PHE A 11 -1.89 4.80 2.98
C PHE A 11 -0.51 4.35 3.44
N PHE A 12 0.03 5.04 4.44
CA PHE A 12 1.26 4.63 5.11
C PHE A 12 0.99 3.69 6.29
N HIS A 13 1.87 2.71 6.48
CA HIS A 13 1.81 1.76 7.57
C HIS A 13 3.19 1.45 8.12
N SER A 14 3.32 1.44 9.45
CA SER A 14 4.51 0.95 10.13
C SER A 14 4.23 -0.40 10.76
N THR A 15 5.12 -1.36 10.56
CA THR A 15 5.05 -2.66 11.23
C THR A 15 5.47 -2.53 12.71
N PRO A 16 4.78 -3.22 13.63
CA PRO A 16 5.05 -3.08 15.06
C PRO A 16 6.36 -3.73 15.51
N THR A 17 6.84 -4.75 14.79
CA THR A 17 7.96 -5.62 15.19
C THR A 17 9.31 -5.09 14.72
N ASP A 18 9.46 -4.90 13.41
CA ASP A 18 10.71 -4.47 12.76
C ASP A 18 10.75 -2.96 12.46
N LYS A 19 9.68 -2.22 12.80
CA LYS A 19 9.58 -0.75 12.65
C LYS A 19 9.82 -0.27 11.22
N ASN A 20 9.59 -1.14 10.25
CA ASN A 20 9.63 -0.81 8.84
C ASN A 20 8.40 0.01 8.48
N PHE A 21 8.57 0.94 7.56
CA PHE A 21 7.48 1.79 7.06
C PHE A 21 7.18 1.43 5.62
N PHE A 22 5.91 1.45 5.28
CA PHE A 22 5.43 1.05 3.97
C PHE A 22 4.44 2.06 3.44
N LEU A 23 4.53 2.34 2.14
CA LEU A 23 3.40 2.82 1.36
C LEU A 23 2.60 1.59 0.92
N ILE A 24 1.32 1.59 1.27
CA ILE A 24 0.36 0.55 0.90
C ILE A 24 -0.56 1.12 -0.16
N THR A 25 -0.67 0.44 -1.28
CA THR A 25 -1.69 0.70 -2.30
C THR A 25 -2.59 -0.51 -2.41
N TYR A 26 -3.88 -0.28 -2.64
CA TYR A 26 -4.83 -1.37 -2.84
C TYR A 26 -5.86 -0.98 -3.89
N ASN A 27 -6.30 -1.95 -4.68
CA ASN A 27 -7.36 -1.78 -5.67
C ASN A 27 -8.20 -3.07 -5.79
N ILE A 28 -9.47 -2.93 -6.19
CA ILE A 28 -10.35 -4.08 -6.39
C ILE A 28 -9.92 -4.82 -7.65
N ILE A 29 -9.85 -6.15 -7.56
CA ILE A 29 -9.70 -7.04 -8.70
C ILE A 29 -11.08 -7.19 -9.35
N GLN A 30 -11.33 -6.50 -10.46
CA GLN A 30 -12.53 -6.67 -11.31
C GLN A 30 -12.14 -7.32 -12.64
N GLU A 31 -13.06 -8.06 -13.26
CA GLU A 31 -12.83 -8.86 -14.48
C GLU A 31 -12.41 -8.04 -15.73
N ASN A 32 -12.35 -6.71 -15.65
CA ASN A 32 -11.86 -5.83 -16.73
C ASN A 32 -10.98 -4.68 -16.19
N PHE A 33 -10.39 -4.82 -15.00
CA PHE A 33 -9.55 -3.75 -14.46
C PHE A 33 -8.16 -3.81 -15.08
N ASP A 34 -7.85 -2.81 -15.89
CA ASP A 34 -6.52 -2.63 -16.45
C ASP A 34 -5.57 -2.15 -15.34
N PHE A 35 -4.72 -3.07 -14.86
CA PHE A 35 -3.68 -2.72 -13.89
C PHE A 35 -2.66 -1.74 -14.47
N SER A 36 -2.54 -1.66 -15.80
CA SER A 36 -1.64 -0.77 -16.55
C SER A 36 -2.32 0.54 -16.98
N ASN A 37 -2.98 1.22 -16.05
CA ASN A 37 -3.21 2.65 -16.28
C ASN A 37 -1.88 3.38 -16.08
N ASP A 38 -1.17 3.66 -17.18
CA ASP A 38 0.13 4.34 -17.20
C ASP A 38 0.10 5.73 -16.55
N ASN A 39 -1.08 6.30 -16.32
CA ASN A 39 -1.27 7.59 -15.65
C ASN A 39 -1.38 7.49 -14.12
N ASP A 40 -1.39 6.28 -13.54
CA ASP A 40 -1.37 6.12 -12.09
C ASP A 40 0.09 6.27 -11.59
N PRO A 41 0.43 7.33 -10.82
CA PRO A 41 1.78 7.54 -10.33
C PRO A 41 2.28 6.36 -9.47
N ASP A 42 1.35 5.64 -8.83
CA ASP A 42 1.68 4.50 -8.00
C ASP A 42 1.89 3.21 -8.81
N ASN A 43 1.48 3.15 -10.09
CA ASN A 43 1.71 1.96 -10.94
C ASN A 43 3.17 1.80 -11.35
N ASN A 44 3.93 2.89 -11.42
CA ASN A 44 5.35 2.88 -11.80
C ASN A 44 6.30 2.59 -10.63
N LEU A 45 5.76 2.29 -9.44
CA LEU A 45 6.56 1.97 -8.26
C LEU A 45 7.07 0.53 -8.31
N ASN A 46 8.33 0.34 -7.91
CA ASN A 46 8.89 -1.00 -7.72
C ASN A 46 8.49 -1.56 -6.35
N TYR A 47 7.37 -2.27 -6.26
CA TYR A 47 6.83 -2.80 -5.00
C TYR A 47 7.66 -3.97 -4.44
N ASP A 48 7.77 -4.02 -3.11
CA ASP A 48 8.60 -5.00 -2.38
C ASP A 48 7.79 -6.24 -1.95
N HIS A 49 6.46 -6.11 -1.87
CA HIS A 49 5.55 -7.21 -1.58
C HIS A 49 4.16 -6.94 -2.15
N GLU A 50 3.50 -8.00 -2.61
CA GLU A 50 2.17 -7.95 -3.20
C GLU A 50 1.37 -9.18 -2.76
N PHE A 51 0.08 -8.99 -2.45
CA PHE A 51 -0.80 -10.07 -2.01
C PHE A 51 -2.28 -9.74 -2.27
N ILE A 52 -3.14 -10.74 -2.15
CA ILE A 52 -4.60 -10.58 -2.27
C ILE A 52 -5.23 -10.50 -0.89
N TYR A 53 -5.99 -9.44 -0.64
CA TYR A 53 -6.81 -9.28 0.55
C TYR A 53 -8.29 -9.48 0.21
N GLN A 54 -8.93 -10.47 0.82
CA GLN A 54 -10.35 -10.74 0.62
C GLN A 54 -11.20 -10.03 1.69
N TYR A 55 -12.15 -9.22 1.23
CA TYR A 55 -13.18 -8.61 2.07
C TYR A 55 -14.56 -9.02 1.56
N HIS A 56 -15.24 -9.88 2.32
CA HIS A 56 -16.47 -10.56 1.89
C HIS A 56 -16.28 -11.26 0.53
N THR A 57 -17.01 -10.84 -0.49
CA THR A 57 -16.96 -11.39 -1.85
C THR A 57 -16.05 -10.58 -2.78
N THR A 58 -15.35 -9.58 -2.25
CA THR A 58 -14.50 -8.67 -3.03
C THR A 58 -13.03 -8.94 -2.72
N ASN A 59 -12.24 -9.15 -3.78
CA ASN A 59 -10.80 -9.29 -3.66
C ASN A 59 -10.13 -7.95 -3.96
N TYR A 60 -9.19 -7.57 -3.11
CA TYR A 60 -8.33 -6.42 -3.27
C TYR A 60 -6.92 -6.91 -3.57
N TYR A 61 -6.30 -6.37 -4.61
CA TYR A 61 -4.89 -6.52 -4.86
C TYR A 61 -4.15 -5.46 -4.05
N VAL A 62 -3.27 -5.88 -3.16
CA VAL A 62 -2.54 -5.02 -2.23
C VAL A 62 -1.07 -5.06 -2.60
N ARG A 63 -0.47 -3.88 -2.74
CA ARG A 63 0.95 -3.72 -3.05
C ARG A 63 1.61 -2.87 -1.98
N CYS A 64 2.81 -3.26 -1.58
CA CYS A 64 3.53 -2.69 -0.44
C CYS A 64 4.92 -2.26 -0.91
N LYS A 65 5.22 -0.96 -0.73
CA LYS A 65 6.54 -0.39 -0.99
C LYS A 65 7.19 -0.04 0.33
N LEU A 66 8.34 -0.65 0.63
CA LEU A 66 9.16 -0.32 1.78
C LEU A 66 9.74 1.09 1.61
N LEU A 67 9.64 1.89 2.66
CA LEU A 67 10.15 3.25 2.72
C LEU A 67 11.34 3.29 3.68
N PRO A 68 12.56 3.52 3.19
CA PRO A 68 13.70 3.85 4.03
C PRO A 68 13.39 5.03 4.93
N HIS A 69 13.94 5.04 6.15
CA HIS A 69 13.71 6.13 7.10
C HIS A 69 14.07 7.52 6.54
N SER A 70 15.10 7.61 5.70
CA SER A 70 15.46 8.87 5.05
C SER A 70 14.39 9.38 4.09
N ILE A 71 13.65 8.50 3.40
CA ILE A 71 12.51 8.91 2.57
C ILE A 71 11.38 9.48 3.43
N ILE A 72 11.15 8.88 4.60
CA ILE A 72 10.13 9.37 5.53
C ILE A 72 10.52 10.75 6.07
N GLU A 73 11.79 10.94 6.40
CA GLU A 73 12.32 12.24 6.83
C GLU A 73 12.12 13.31 5.74
N ASP A 74 12.55 13.03 4.52
CA ASP A 74 12.36 13.92 3.37
C ASP A 74 10.86 14.24 3.16
N LEU A 75 9.99 13.23 3.22
CA LEU A 75 8.53 13.39 3.13
C LEU A 75 7.97 14.31 4.23
N LEU A 76 8.41 14.14 5.48
CA LEU A 76 7.95 14.96 6.61
C LEU A 76 8.45 16.42 6.53
N ASN A 77 9.59 16.64 5.87
CA ASN A 77 10.17 17.96 5.64
C ASN A 77 9.64 18.65 4.36
N ASN A 78 8.76 17.99 3.59
CA ASN A 78 8.32 18.42 2.25
C ASN A 78 9.49 18.61 1.25
N GLU A 79 10.53 17.80 1.39
CA GLU A 79 11.63 17.75 0.44
C GLU A 79 11.26 16.89 -0.77
N GLU A 80 11.89 17.16 -1.92
CA GLU A 80 11.69 16.34 -3.10
C GLU A 80 12.40 14.99 -2.92
N PHE A 81 11.65 13.89 -2.99
CA PHE A 81 12.18 12.54 -2.88
C PHE A 81 11.65 11.65 -3.99
N ASP A 82 12.48 10.72 -4.45
CA ASP A 82 12.05 9.66 -5.37
C ASP A 82 11.97 8.32 -4.64
N ILE A 83 10.75 7.80 -4.53
CA ILE A 83 10.41 6.50 -3.93
C ILE A 83 11.12 5.35 -4.65
N ASN A 84 11.45 5.51 -5.94
CA ASN A 84 12.10 4.49 -6.76
C ASN A 84 13.63 4.51 -6.65
N THR A 85 14.24 5.65 -6.31
CA THR A 85 15.70 5.84 -6.42
C THR A 85 16.50 5.28 -5.24
N ARG A 86 15.90 5.08 -4.06
CA ARG A 86 16.63 4.61 -2.86
C ARG A 86 16.37 3.14 -2.53
N ASN A 87 16.39 2.29 -3.57
CA ASN A 87 16.34 0.84 -3.43
C ASN A 87 17.73 0.30 -3.03
N ASN A 88 18.10 0.42 -1.76
CA ASN A 88 19.06 -0.53 -1.21
C ASN A 88 18.33 -1.85 -1.02
N GLU A 89 18.55 -2.74 -2.00
CA GLU A 89 18.12 -4.12 -2.30
C GLU A 89 17.89 -5.11 -1.11
N VAL A 90 17.32 -4.68 0.01
CA VAL A 90 16.95 -5.60 1.09
C VAL A 90 15.57 -6.15 0.81
N ASN A 91 15.54 -7.27 0.10
CA ASN A 91 14.31 -8.04 -0.06
C ASN A 91 13.74 -8.40 1.31
N LEU A 92 12.45 -8.13 1.52
CA LEU A 92 11.76 -8.53 2.73
C LEU A 92 11.88 -10.04 2.93
N SER A 93 12.32 -10.45 4.11
CA SER A 93 12.29 -11.86 4.48
C SER A 93 10.83 -12.37 4.54
N PRO A 94 10.59 -13.68 4.37
CA PRO A 94 9.24 -14.25 4.49
C PRO A 94 8.55 -13.90 5.81
N HIS A 95 9.30 -13.85 6.91
CA HIS A 95 8.78 -13.45 8.22
C HIS A 95 8.31 -12.00 8.24
N GLN A 96 9.05 -11.08 7.62
CA GLN A 96 8.64 -9.68 7.52
C GLN A 96 7.40 -9.50 6.65
N LYS A 97 7.30 -10.24 5.55
CA LYS A 97 6.11 -10.25 4.69
C LYS A 97 4.86 -10.73 5.45
N LEU A 98 4.98 -11.83 6.18
CA LEU A 98 3.89 -12.34 7.02
C LEU A 98 3.49 -11.34 8.11
N SER A 99 4.47 -10.77 8.83
CA SER A 99 4.21 -9.78 9.87
C SER A 99 3.54 -8.51 9.30
N LEU A 100 3.93 -8.10 8.09
CA LEU A 100 3.29 -7.01 7.36
C LEU A 100 1.82 -7.34 7.07
N GLU A 101 1.53 -8.48 6.44
CA GLU A 101 0.15 -8.89 6.11
C GLU A 101 -0.75 -8.96 7.35
N GLU A 102 -0.30 -9.60 8.43
CA GLU A 102 -1.04 -9.71 9.69
C GLU A 102 -1.34 -8.33 10.28
N SER A 103 -0.34 -7.44 10.30
CA SER A 103 -0.50 -6.09 10.84
C SER A 103 -1.39 -5.19 9.97
N LEU A 104 -1.51 -5.49 8.68
CA LEU A 104 -2.38 -4.76 7.74
C LEU A 104 -3.84 -5.22 7.82
N PHE A 105 -4.12 -6.45 8.26
CA PHE A 105 -5.46 -7.05 8.22
C PHE A 105 -6.57 -6.13 8.78
N ILE A 106 -6.38 -5.62 10.00
CA ILE A 106 -7.37 -4.74 10.65
C ILE A 106 -7.44 -3.37 9.95
N LYS A 107 -6.30 -2.82 9.51
CA LYS A 107 -6.29 -1.51 8.83
C LYS A 107 -6.99 -1.58 7.49
N LEU A 108 -6.71 -2.61 6.68
CA LEU A 108 -7.38 -2.86 5.41
C LEU A 108 -8.88 -3.02 5.63
N TYR A 109 -9.30 -3.84 6.59
CA TYR A 109 -10.72 -3.99 6.97
C TYR A 109 -11.37 -2.63 7.24
N LEU A 110 -10.74 -1.78 8.06
CA LEU A 110 -11.28 -0.45 8.38
C LEU A 110 -11.33 0.48 7.18
N ARG A 111 -10.32 0.46 6.30
CA ARG A 111 -10.30 1.30 5.10
C ARG A 111 -11.38 0.88 4.12
N VAL A 112 -11.46 -0.41 3.77
CA VAL A 112 -12.42 -0.91 2.78
C VAL A 112 -13.86 -0.93 3.29
N SER A 113 -14.07 -1.08 4.61
CA SER A 113 -15.42 -1.09 5.20
C SER A 113 -16.02 0.31 5.39
N LYS A 114 -15.18 1.33 5.62
CA LYS A 114 -15.65 2.68 5.97
C LYS A 114 -15.78 3.63 4.78
N GLY A 115 -15.27 3.29 3.59
CA GLY A 115 -15.27 4.25 2.48
C GLY A 115 -14.46 5.50 2.84
N MET A 116 -13.37 5.37 3.62
CA MET A 116 -12.58 6.53 4.04
C MET A 116 -11.89 7.15 2.83
N ASP A 117 -12.30 8.38 2.54
CA ASP A 117 -11.75 9.24 1.50
C ASP A 117 -10.22 9.27 1.52
N GLU A 118 -9.67 9.29 0.30
CA GLU A 118 -8.24 9.31 0.00
C GLU A 118 -7.50 10.37 0.84
N ILE A 119 -6.28 10.03 1.29
CA ILE A 119 -5.36 11.08 1.74
C ILE A 119 -4.85 11.77 0.46
N MET A 120 -5.44 12.91 0.13
CA MET A 120 -4.83 13.90 -0.76
C MET A 120 -3.68 14.54 0.03
N ILE A 121 -2.44 14.16 -0.30
CA ILE A 121 -1.23 14.86 0.16
C ILE A 121 -0.86 15.85 -0.94
#